data_AF-A0A1S4DNX0-F1
#
_entry.id   AF-A0A1S4DNX0-F1
#
_cell.length_a   1.000
_cell.length_b   1.000
_cell.length_c   1.000
_cell.angle_alpha   90.00
_cell.angle_beta   90.00
_cell.angle_gamma   90.00
#
_symmetry.space_group_name_H-M   'P 1'
#
loop_
_entity.id
_entity.type
_entity.pdbx_description
1 polymer ?
#
loop_
_entity_poly.entity_id
_entity_poly.type
_entity_poly.pdbx_seq_one_letter_code
_entity_poly.pdbx_strand_id
1 'polypeptide(L)'
;MESKPSFVHVSNHEDYSTPERESTGIEEIDNGEYWPLSGKPYVDMILTKTTVKPHYGMYLPRKMNKELPAGGAPAVLTCGRKKWDMFYYSNNKFSAEWKKFVDDNDLKVGDGLVFELSECSTSKIHFRVQILRGDFPSELLPEDEEGATDANPIEL
;
A
#
# COMPACT_ATOMS: atom_id res chain seq x y z
N MET A 1 -8.19 48.78 -70.77
CA MET A 1 -7.33 49.47 -69.79
C MET A 1 -6.51 48.41 -69.09
N GLU A 2 -5.20 48.55 -69.09
CA GLU A 2 -4.28 47.63 -68.41
C GLU A 2 -3.84 48.24 -67.07
N SER A 3 -3.57 47.41 -66.08
CA SER A 3 -2.53 47.70 -65.07
C SER A 3 -2.06 46.42 -64.38
N LYS A 4 -0.80 46.44 -63.93
CA LYS A 4 -0.02 45.29 -63.41
C LYS A 4 1.28 45.85 -62.78
N PRO A 5 1.93 45.15 -61.84
CA PRO A 5 1.47 44.55 -60.58
C PRO A 5 2.14 45.27 -59.37
N SER A 6 2.06 44.70 -58.16
CA SER A 6 2.98 45.05 -57.05
C SER A 6 3.39 43.82 -56.22
N PHE A 7 4.43 43.98 -55.40
CA PHE A 7 5.35 42.93 -54.90
C PHE A 7 6.14 43.52 -53.71
N VAL A 8 6.67 42.77 -52.71
CA VAL A 8 6.71 41.31 -52.50
C VAL A 8 5.44 40.84 -51.74
N HIS A 9 5.38 40.16 -50.58
CA HIS A 9 6.35 39.58 -49.64
C HIS A 9 5.85 38.23 -49.09
N VAL A 10 6.79 37.34 -48.75
CA VAL A 10 6.53 36.02 -48.15
C VAL A 10 7.30 35.96 -46.84
N SER A 11 6.59 35.64 -45.76
CA SER A 11 7.19 35.27 -44.48
C SER A 11 6.60 33.93 -44.06
N ASN A 12 7.31 32.86 -44.39
CA ASN A 12 7.00 31.53 -43.86
C ASN A 12 7.24 31.59 -42.34
N HIS A 13 6.21 31.36 -41.54
CA HIS A 13 6.39 30.88 -40.18
C HIS A 13 5.85 29.46 -40.15
N GLU A 14 6.77 28.50 -40.19
CA GLU A 14 6.45 27.10 -39.95
C GLU A 14 6.18 26.97 -38.44
N ASP A 15 4.99 26.49 -38.06
CA ASP A 15 4.74 26.12 -36.67
C ASP A 15 5.48 24.81 -36.38
N TYR A 16 6.67 24.94 -35.79
CA TYR A 16 7.47 23.82 -35.31
C TYR A 16 6.78 23.17 -34.09
N SER A 17 5.85 22.27 -34.38
CA SER A 17 5.25 21.33 -33.42
C SER A 17 6.36 20.64 -32.64
N THR A 18 6.60 21.12 -31.43
CA THR A 18 7.63 20.58 -30.54
C THR A 18 7.16 19.20 -30.08
N PRO A 19 7.95 18.13 -30.27
CA PRO A 19 7.50 16.80 -29.86
C PRO A 19 7.30 16.78 -28.35
N GLU A 20 6.11 16.36 -27.92
CA GLU A 20 5.83 16.09 -26.52
C GLU A 20 6.84 15.04 -26.03
N ARG A 21 7.67 15.42 -25.06
CA ARG A 21 8.58 14.47 -24.43
C ARG A 21 7.74 13.49 -23.64
N GLU A 22 7.76 12.22 -24.05
CA GLU A 22 7.25 11.12 -23.24
C GLU A 22 7.83 11.27 -21.83
N SER A 23 6.94 11.48 -20.85
CA SER A 23 7.34 11.65 -19.45
C SER A 23 7.81 10.29 -18.96
N THR A 24 9.12 10.04 -19.07
CA THR A 24 9.78 8.83 -18.55
C THR A 24 9.39 8.68 -17.10
N GLY A 25 8.64 7.60 -16.81
CA GLY A 25 7.96 7.43 -15.53
C GLY A 25 8.93 7.50 -14.37
N ILE A 26 8.94 8.65 -13.68
CA ILE A 26 9.33 8.69 -12.27
C ILE A 26 8.29 7.83 -11.57
N GLU A 27 8.70 6.69 -11.03
CA GLU A 27 7.82 5.92 -10.15
C GLU A 27 7.45 6.84 -9.00
N GLU A 28 6.16 7.21 -8.90
CA GLU A 28 5.69 8.03 -7.79
C GLU A 28 5.94 7.27 -6.49
N ILE A 29 6.95 7.73 -5.75
CA ILE A 29 7.18 7.35 -4.36
C ILE A 29 5.85 7.58 -3.63
N ASP A 30 5.23 6.51 -3.13
CA ASP A 30 3.99 6.61 -2.36
C ASP A 30 4.31 7.46 -1.12
N ASN A 31 3.78 8.68 -1.11
CA ASN A 31 4.50 9.85 -0.58
C ASN A 31 4.42 9.99 0.95
N GLY A 32 4.37 8.86 1.65
CA GLY A 32 4.19 8.77 3.09
C GLY A 32 2.87 9.39 3.57
N GLU A 33 1.83 9.43 2.72
CA GLU A 33 0.56 10.09 3.04
C GLU A 33 -0.09 9.38 4.23
N TYR A 34 0.18 9.93 5.43
CA TYR A 34 -0.13 9.25 6.68
C TYR A 34 -1.64 9.24 6.88
N TRP A 35 -2.21 8.05 6.85
CA TRP A 35 -3.64 7.83 6.83
C TRP A 35 -4.17 7.52 8.24
N PRO A 36 -4.63 8.50 9.05
CA PRO A 36 -5.23 8.20 10.34
C PRO A 36 -6.49 7.34 10.18
N LEU A 37 -6.78 6.57 11.22
CA LEU A 37 -8.05 5.85 11.37
C LEU A 37 -9.19 6.87 11.45
N SER A 38 -10.23 6.66 10.64
CA SER A 38 -11.40 7.52 10.51
C SER A 38 -12.45 7.35 11.62
N GLY A 39 -12.09 6.68 12.72
CA GLY A 39 -13.00 6.33 13.82
C GLY A 39 -13.93 5.14 13.51
N LYS A 40 -13.76 4.46 12.38
CA LYS A 40 -14.47 3.23 12.03
C LYS A 40 -13.94 2.01 12.82
N PRO A 41 -14.71 0.91 12.93
CA PRO A 41 -14.22 -0.32 13.55
C PRO A 41 -12.93 -0.82 12.87
N TYR A 42 -11.96 -1.21 13.67
CA TYR A 42 -10.65 -1.68 13.17
C TYR A 42 -10.09 -2.85 13.98
N VAL A 43 -9.17 -3.58 13.38
CA VAL A 43 -8.44 -4.69 14.00
C VAL A 43 -6.97 -4.68 13.59
N ASP A 44 -6.11 -4.56 14.60
CA ASP A 44 -4.68 -4.83 14.55
C ASP A 44 -4.36 -6.33 14.66
N MET A 45 -3.22 -6.73 14.07
CA MET A 45 -2.56 -8.00 14.36
C MET A 45 -1.06 -7.95 14.01
N ILE A 46 -0.27 -8.85 14.59
CA ILE A 46 1.11 -9.14 14.16
C ILE A 46 1.12 -10.41 13.30
N LEU A 47 1.86 -10.41 12.20
CA LEU A 47 2.00 -11.54 11.30
C LEU A 47 2.94 -12.60 11.88
N THR A 48 2.58 -13.87 11.70
CA THR A 48 3.28 -15.04 12.26
C THR A 48 3.62 -16.06 11.18
N LYS A 49 4.39 -17.10 11.53
CA LYS A 49 4.80 -18.17 10.60
C LYS A 49 3.63 -18.88 9.89
N THR A 50 2.39 -18.75 10.37
CA THR A 50 1.20 -19.29 9.69
C THR A 50 0.60 -18.34 8.67
N THR A 51 0.71 -17.02 8.85
CA THR A 51 0.03 -16.02 8.01
C THR A 51 0.84 -15.61 6.77
N VAL A 52 2.15 -15.83 6.77
CA VAL A 52 3.07 -15.53 5.65
C VAL A 52 3.68 -16.81 5.05
N LYS A 53 4.74 -16.66 4.23
CA LYS A 53 5.53 -17.77 3.66
C LYS A 53 5.92 -18.82 4.72
N PRO A 54 5.76 -20.13 4.47
CA PRO A 54 5.19 -20.77 3.28
C PRO A 54 3.67 -21.03 3.35
N HIS A 55 3.00 -20.71 4.47
CA HIS A 55 1.67 -21.24 4.80
C HIS A 55 0.49 -20.38 4.32
N TYR A 56 0.61 -19.04 4.38
CA TYR A 56 -0.43 -18.07 3.98
C TYR A 56 -1.83 -18.31 4.59
N GLY A 57 -1.91 -18.92 5.77
CA GLY A 57 -3.14 -19.19 6.51
C GLY A 57 -3.56 -18.02 7.39
N MET A 58 -4.33 -17.09 6.83
CA MET A 58 -4.78 -15.87 7.52
C MET A 58 -6.21 -16.00 8.10
N TYR A 59 -6.35 -15.63 9.37
CA TYR A 59 -7.61 -15.53 10.11
C TYR A 59 -7.70 -14.17 10.80
N LEU A 60 -8.81 -13.46 10.64
CA LEU A 60 -9.03 -12.20 11.35
C LEU A 60 -9.22 -12.45 12.86
N PRO A 61 -8.64 -11.61 13.75
CA PRO A 61 -8.86 -11.72 15.18
C PRO A 61 -10.34 -11.61 15.57
N ARG A 62 -10.80 -12.53 16.43
CA ARG A 62 -12.23 -12.72 16.77
C ARG A 62 -12.98 -11.48 17.28
N LYS A 63 -12.28 -10.42 17.70
CA LYS A 63 -12.88 -9.14 18.07
C LYS A 63 -13.64 -8.49 16.91
N MET A 64 -13.21 -8.71 15.67
CA MET A 64 -13.85 -8.16 14.47
C MET A 64 -15.17 -8.86 14.07
N ASN A 65 -15.44 -10.06 14.59
CA ASN A 65 -16.57 -10.90 14.17
C ASN A 65 -17.95 -10.25 14.33
N LYS A 66 -18.09 -9.28 15.24
CA LYS A 66 -19.34 -8.54 15.46
C LYS A 66 -19.68 -7.57 14.32
N GLU A 67 -18.65 -7.13 13.60
CA GLU A 67 -18.72 -6.11 12.55
C GLU A 67 -18.84 -6.73 11.14
N LEU A 68 -18.80 -8.05 11.03
CA LEU A 68 -18.65 -8.78 9.76
C LEU A 68 -19.82 -9.72 9.45
N PRO A 69 -20.10 -10.04 8.18
CA PRO A 69 -21.22 -10.88 7.80
C PRO A 69 -20.99 -12.33 8.23
N ALA A 70 -21.92 -12.90 9.02
CA ALA A 70 -21.81 -14.26 9.54
C ALA A 70 -21.76 -15.37 8.46
N GLY A 71 -22.24 -15.08 7.24
CA GLY A 71 -22.15 -16.00 6.09
C GLY A 71 -20.81 -15.95 5.33
N GLY A 72 -19.96 -14.97 5.61
CA GLY A 72 -18.87 -14.58 4.71
C GLY A 72 -19.35 -13.69 3.56
N ALA A 73 -18.40 -13.08 2.84
CA ALA A 73 -18.65 -12.21 1.69
C ALA A 73 -17.35 -11.99 0.87
N PRO A 74 -17.44 -11.52 -0.40
CA PRO A 74 -16.32 -10.93 -1.11
C PRO A 74 -15.68 -9.79 -0.28
N ALA A 75 -14.36 -9.75 -0.25
CA ALA A 75 -13.59 -8.80 0.56
C ALA A 75 -12.51 -8.14 -0.29
N VAL A 76 -12.45 -6.80 -0.23
CA VAL A 76 -11.39 -6.00 -0.87
C VAL A 76 -10.46 -5.49 0.22
N LEU A 77 -9.15 -5.72 0.07
CA LEU A 77 -8.13 -5.00 0.84
C LEU A 77 -7.62 -3.82 0.01
N THR A 78 -7.33 -2.68 0.64
CA THR A 78 -6.69 -1.52 0.00
C THR A 78 -5.56 -1.00 0.87
N CYS A 79 -4.33 -1.00 0.35
CA CYS A 79 -3.13 -0.52 1.04
C CYS A 79 -2.40 0.45 0.11
N GLY A 80 -2.15 1.68 0.58
CA GLY A 80 -1.79 2.80 -0.28
C GLY A 80 -2.80 2.93 -1.43
N ARG A 81 -2.29 3.03 -2.66
CA ARG A 81 -3.10 3.09 -3.90
C ARG A 81 -3.50 1.71 -4.47
N LYS A 82 -2.96 0.61 -3.93
CA LYS A 82 -3.13 -0.77 -4.46
C LYS A 82 -4.34 -1.47 -3.83
N LYS A 83 -4.91 -2.45 -4.55
CA LYS A 83 -6.10 -3.22 -4.13
C LYS A 83 -5.92 -4.72 -4.37
N TRP A 84 -6.54 -5.53 -3.51
CA TRP A 84 -6.55 -6.99 -3.59
C TRP A 84 -7.94 -7.53 -3.29
N ASP A 85 -8.56 -8.15 -4.28
CA ASP A 85 -9.82 -8.86 -4.14
C ASP A 85 -9.60 -10.29 -3.63
N MET A 86 -10.43 -10.71 -2.67
CA MET A 86 -10.41 -12.03 -2.05
C MET A 86 -11.80 -12.36 -1.48
N PHE A 87 -11.95 -13.49 -0.78
CA PHE A 87 -13.17 -13.85 -0.08
C PHE A 87 -12.92 -14.01 1.42
N TYR A 88 -13.83 -13.49 2.24
CA TYR A 88 -13.86 -13.70 3.69
C TYR A 88 -14.89 -14.78 4.03
N TYR A 89 -14.45 -15.88 4.64
CA TYR A 89 -15.31 -17.00 5.03
C TYR A 89 -15.85 -16.84 6.46
N SER A 90 -17.02 -17.45 6.72
CA SER A 90 -17.69 -17.49 8.03
C SER A 90 -16.88 -18.09 9.19
N ASN A 91 -15.79 -18.82 8.90
CA ASN A 91 -14.83 -19.29 9.90
C ASN A 91 -13.72 -18.26 10.23
N ASN A 92 -13.93 -17.01 9.83
CA ASN A 92 -13.06 -15.84 10.03
C ASN A 92 -11.76 -15.87 9.21
N LYS A 93 -11.71 -16.69 8.15
CA LYS A 93 -10.53 -16.90 7.31
C LYS A 93 -10.62 -16.13 5.99
N PHE A 94 -9.51 -15.59 5.49
CA PHE A 94 -9.41 -15.17 4.08
C PHE A 94 -9.11 -16.35 3.15
N SER A 95 -9.45 -16.18 1.87
CA SER A 95 -9.20 -17.14 0.79
C SER A 95 -7.74 -17.14 0.33
N ALA A 96 -7.41 -18.01 -0.63
CA ALA A 96 -6.03 -18.26 -1.07
C ALA A 96 -5.33 -17.01 -1.66
N GLU A 97 -6.11 -16.07 -2.17
CA GLU A 97 -5.72 -14.77 -2.71
C GLU A 97 -5.00 -13.89 -1.66
N TRP A 98 -5.17 -14.17 -0.37
CA TRP A 98 -4.32 -13.63 0.70
C TRP A 98 -2.83 -13.81 0.42
N LYS A 99 -2.43 -14.93 -0.22
CA LYS A 99 -1.05 -15.15 -0.67
C LYS A 99 -0.55 -14.00 -1.54
N LYS A 100 -1.39 -13.47 -2.45
CA LYS A 100 -1.02 -12.37 -3.33
C LYS A 100 -0.81 -11.07 -2.55
N PHE A 101 -1.64 -10.80 -1.54
CA PHE A 101 -1.44 -9.65 -0.64
C PHE A 101 -0.12 -9.75 0.15
N VAL A 102 0.27 -10.96 0.58
CA VAL A 102 1.56 -11.20 1.25
C VAL A 102 2.74 -11.04 0.30
N ASP A 103 2.67 -11.58 -0.92
CA ASP A 103 3.76 -11.52 -1.89
C ASP A 103 3.95 -10.13 -2.49
N ASP A 104 2.88 -9.45 -2.92
CA ASP A 104 2.94 -8.13 -3.58
C ASP A 104 3.45 -7.00 -2.68
N ASN A 105 3.40 -7.20 -1.35
CA ASN A 105 3.84 -6.24 -0.34
C ASN A 105 5.05 -6.73 0.46
N ASP A 106 5.64 -7.88 0.09
CA ASP A 106 6.68 -8.61 0.84
C ASP A 106 6.47 -8.60 2.37
N LEU A 107 5.37 -9.20 2.82
CA LEU A 107 5.02 -9.28 4.23
C LEU A 107 5.70 -10.47 4.93
N LYS A 108 6.29 -10.21 6.09
CA LYS A 108 7.07 -11.19 6.87
C LYS A 108 6.55 -11.36 8.30
N VAL A 109 7.16 -12.31 9.02
CA VAL A 109 6.89 -12.53 10.44
C VAL A 109 7.37 -11.31 11.23
N GLY A 110 6.53 -10.78 12.12
CA GLY A 110 6.82 -9.57 12.89
C GLY A 110 6.23 -8.29 12.31
N ASP A 111 5.93 -8.22 11.00
CA ASP A 111 5.16 -7.11 10.44
C ASP A 111 3.77 -7.04 11.09
N GLY A 112 3.36 -5.83 11.46
CA GLY A 112 2.01 -5.52 11.93
C GLY A 112 1.10 -5.12 10.79
N LEU A 113 -0.20 -5.44 10.91
CA LEU A 113 -1.24 -4.95 10.03
C LEU A 113 -2.37 -4.31 10.85
N VAL A 114 -2.92 -3.20 10.35
CA VAL A 114 -4.14 -2.59 10.88
C VAL A 114 -5.20 -2.60 9.77
N PHE A 115 -6.29 -3.34 9.98
CA PHE A 115 -7.43 -3.41 9.08
C PHE A 115 -8.55 -2.50 9.61
N GLU A 116 -8.85 -1.42 8.91
CA GLU A 116 -9.98 -0.52 9.16
C GLU A 116 -11.15 -0.88 8.23
N LEU A 117 -12.33 -1.15 8.79
CA LEU A 117 -13.51 -1.56 8.05
C LEU A 117 -14.20 -0.34 7.42
N SER A 118 -13.88 -0.06 6.16
CA SER A 118 -14.40 1.11 5.43
C SER A 118 -15.83 0.90 4.92
N GLU A 119 -16.24 -0.33 4.61
CA GLU A 119 -17.57 -0.72 4.11
C GLU A 119 -17.88 -2.17 4.54
N CYS A 120 -19.13 -2.47 4.91
CA CYS A 120 -19.56 -3.82 5.25
C CYS A 120 -21.00 -4.10 4.83
N SER A 121 -21.22 -5.24 4.19
CA SER A 121 -22.52 -5.74 3.73
C SER A 121 -22.45 -7.24 3.46
N THR A 122 -23.59 -7.89 3.22
CA THR A 122 -23.65 -9.31 2.84
C THR A 122 -23.10 -9.61 1.44
N SER A 123 -22.91 -8.60 0.59
CA SER A 123 -22.36 -8.74 -0.76
C SER A 123 -20.92 -8.25 -0.91
N LYS A 124 -20.42 -7.45 0.04
CA LYS A 124 -19.08 -6.86 0.00
C LYS A 124 -18.59 -6.39 1.36
N ILE A 125 -17.33 -6.68 1.66
CA ILE A 125 -16.51 -6.09 2.73
C ILE A 125 -15.41 -5.25 2.08
N HIS A 126 -15.10 -4.08 2.62
CA HIS A 126 -13.92 -3.31 2.26
C HIS A 126 -13.09 -3.04 3.53
N PHE A 127 -11.83 -3.45 3.50
CA PHE A 127 -10.84 -3.04 4.48
C PHE A 127 -9.84 -2.08 3.83
N ARG A 128 -9.62 -0.94 4.48
CA ARG A 128 -8.37 -0.19 4.35
C ARG A 128 -7.34 -0.88 5.24
N VAL A 129 -6.15 -1.14 4.70
CA VAL A 129 -5.08 -1.83 5.43
C VAL A 129 -3.86 -0.91 5.51
N GLN A 130 -3.26 -0.86 6.70
CA GLN A 130 -1.97 -0.22 6.94
C GLN A 130 -0.95 -1.30 7.29
N ILE A 131 0.25 -1.19 6.73
CA ILE A 131 1.38 -2.09 7.02
C ILE A 131 2.32 -1.36 7.98
N LEU A 132 2.58 -1.97 9.13
CA LEU A 132 3.58 -1.53 10.10
C LEU A 132 4.76 -2.49 9.96
N ARG A 133 5.93 -2.00 9.53
CA ARG A 133 7.10 -2.88 9.38
C ARG A 133 7.63 -3.32 10.73
N GLY A 134 7.93 -4.61 10.84
CA GLY A 134 8.45 -5.24 12.05
C GLY A 134 9.97 -5.15 12.19
N ASP A 135 10.67 -4.67 11.15
CA ASP A 135 12.11 -4.37 11.24
C ASP A 135 12.33 -3.12 12.11
N PHE A 136 13.41 -3.13 12.87
CA PHE A 136 13.95 -1.91 13.43
C PHE A 136 14.75 -1.16 12.34
N PRO A 137 14.55 0.16 12.13
CA PRO A 137 15.29 0.91 11.12
C PRO A 137 16.80 0.86 11.38
N SER A 138 17.60 0.65 10.33
CA SER A 138 19.06 0.66 10.39
C SER A 138 19.61 1.98 10.93
N GLU A 139 18.87 3.06 10.71
CA GLU A 139 19.19 4.45 11.07
C GLU A 139 18.91 4.76 12.55
N LEU A 140 18.32 3.82 13.29
CA LEU A 140 18.10 3.89 14.73
C LEU A 140 18.95 2.89 15.53
N LEU A 141 19.68 1.98 14.84
CA LEU A 141 20.76 1.25 15.47
C LEU A 141 21.89 2.25 15.76
N PRO A 142 22.49 2.25 16.96
CA PRO A 142 23.65 3.10 17.21
C PRO A 142 24.80 2.67 16.30
N GLU A 143 25.50 3.63 15.71
CA GLU A 143 26.69 3.35 14.89
C GLU A 143 27.83 2.75 15.74
N ASP A 144 27.85 3.08 17.03
CA ASP A 144 28.82 2.65 18.03
C ASP A 144 28.19 1.65 19.03
N GLU A 145 28.90 0.55 19.33
CA GLU A 145 28.52 -0.42 20.39
C GLU A 145 28.85 0.11 21.82
N GLU A 146 28.68 1.41 22.07
CA GLU A 146 28.80 2.00 23.40
C GLU A 146 27.66 1.57 24.31
N GLY A 147 28.00 0.95 25.44
CA GLY A 147 27.07 0.30 26.36
C GLY A 147 26.73 -1.16 26.03
N ALA A 148 27.15 -1.70 24.88
CA ALA A 148 26.70 -3.03 24.44
C ALA A 148 27.43 -4.21 25.11
N THR A 149 28.58 -3.98 25.74
CA THR A 149 29.40 -5.03 26.38
C THR A 149 30.01 -4.57 27.70
N ASP A 150 30.35 -5.53 28.57
CA ASP A 150 31.04 -5.26 29.85
C ASP A 150 32.42 -4.57 29.67
N ALA A 151 32.98 -4.58 28.46
CA ALA A 151 34.24 -3.95 28.11
C ALA A 151 34.07 -2.49 27.60
N ASN A 152 32.83 -2.05 27.35
CA ASN A 152 32.50 -0.72 26.87
C ASN A 152 31.18 -0.22 27.52
N PRO A 153 31.16 0.07 28.82
CA PRO A 153 29.93 0.43 29.55
C PRO A 153 29.48 1.86 29.27
N ILE A 154 28.19 2.14 29.48
CA ILE A 154 27.67 3.52 29.51
C ILE A 154 28.13 4.19 30.81
N GLU A 155 28.93 5.25 30.71
CA GLU A 155 29.19 6.15 31.84
C GLU A 155 28.03 7.15 32.03
N LEU A 156 27.70 7.47 33.29
CA LEU A 156 26.51 8.24 33.71
C LEU A 156 26.87 9.41 34.63
#